data_AF-A0A378X1Z8-F1
#
_entry.id   AF-A0A378X1Z8-F1
#
_cell.length_a   1.000
_cell.length_b   1.000
_cell.length_c   1.000
_cell.angle_alpha   90.00
_cell.angle_beta   90.00
_cell.angle_gamma   90.00
#
_symmetry.space_group_name_H-M   'P 1'
#
loop_
_entity.id
_entity.type
_entity.pdbx_description
1 polymer ?
#
loop_
_entity_poly.entity_id
_entity_poly.type
_entity_poly.pdbx_seq_one_letter_code
_entity_poly.pdbx_strand_id
1 'polypeptide(L)'
;MGMELPGGLVMADRAPDRDGLMLDVLTLPLGPVSVFWPAGLALTTTMQGDVIDEVTVALLDPPAHADPFWVRPWLRASAGEPVTVGDGERYSAARRLDAAAALLAVAGWDDKATVACRLRDELLIEDAPEDFPARLNRWARQVTASSMLRWSLRRVGHIGEGPEVPTEIAGDAHSRLLRWIHDIVDADSDGETALEPGEYVAERVACARWIVDSLPDLLRGAELAEARLIVASLAPDVELLAWSSNSTGAVHG
;
A
#
# COMPACT_ATOMS: atom_id res chain seq x y z
N MET A 1 -8.05 5.69 -41.07
CA MET A 1 -9.02 4.81 -41.77
C MET A 1 -8.90 3.44 -41.11
N GLY A 2 -9.70 3.19 -40.08
CA GLY A 2 -9.68 1.90 -39.37
C GLY A 2 -10.30 0.81 -40.26
N MET A 3 -9.64 -0.35 -40.36
CA MET A 3 -10.23 -1.51 -41.03
C MET A 3 -11.25 -2.16 -40.09
N GLU A 4 -12.50 -2.29 -40.55
CA GLU A 4 -13.56 -3.01 -39.85
C GLU A 4 -13.39 -4.53 -40.01
N LEU A 5 -13.60 -5.27 -38.91
CA LEU A 5 -13.70 -6.73 -38.93
C LEU A 5 -15.14 -7.20 -39.25
N PRO A 6 -15.33 -8.45 -39.71
CA PRO A 6 -16.66 -9.03 -39.89
C PRO A 6 -17.45 -8.96 -38.58
N GLY A 7 -18.58 -8.25 -38.58
CA GLY A 7 -19.40 -8.01 -37.39
C GLY A 7 -19.44 -6.55 -36.90
N GLY A 8 -18.79 -5.61 -37.60
CA GLY A 8 -18.88 -4.18 -37.29
C GLY A 8 -18.10 -3.77 -36.04
N LEU A 9 -17.19 -4.63 -35.57
CA LEU A 9 -16.29 -4.33 -34.48
C LEU A 9 -15.05 -3.63 -35.05
N VAL A 10 -14.77 -2.45 -34.52
CA VAL A 10 -13.55 -1.70 -34.82
C VAL A 10 -12.37 -2.46 -34.21
N MET A 11 -11.30 -2.66 -34.97
CA MET A 11 -10.07 -3.25 -34.43
C MET A 11 -9.49 -2.37 -33.33
N ALA A 12 -8.82 -2.99 -32.36
CA ALA A 12 -8.05 -2.26 -31.36
C ALA A 12 -7.04 -1.33 -32.04
N ASP A 13 -6.86 -0.14 -31.46
CA ASP A 13 -5.81 0.77 -31.89
C ASP A 13 -4.44 0.12 -31.70
N ARG A 14 -3.49 0.45 -32.58
CA ARG A 14 -2.13 -0.11 -32.54
C ARG A 14 -1.10 0.98 -32.41
N ALA A 15 -0.11 0.75 -31.56
CA ALA A 15 1.03 1.64 -31.36
C ALA A 15 2.36 0.89 -31.57
N PRO A 16 3.43 1.58 -32.00
CA PRO A 16 4.76 0.99 -32.08
C PRO A 16 5.31 0.71 -30.66
N ASP A 17 5.79 -0.51 -30.45
CA ASP A 17 6.45 -0.99 -29.24
C ASP A 17 7.98 -0.74 -29.27
N ARG A 18 8.69 -1.01 -28.18
CA ARG A 18 10.15 -0.82 -27.99
C ARG A 18 11.01 -1.50 -29.06
N ASP A 19 10.53 -2.58 -29.68
CA ASP A 19 11.21 -3.31 -30.74
C ASP A 19 10.77 -2.90 -32.16
N GLY A 20 9.85 -1.94 -32.27
CA GLY A 20 9.27 -1.45 -33.51
C GLY A 20 8.11 -2.30 -34.04
N LEU A 21 7.64 -3.31 -33.30
CA LEU A 21 6.41 -4.03 -33.63
C LEU A 21 5.16 -3.20 -33.29
N MET A 22 4.08 -3.41 -34.04
CA MET A 22 2.81 -2.75 -33.77
C MET A 22 1.98 -3.65 -32.85
N LEU A 23 1.84 -3.28 -31.58
CA LEU A 23 1.02 -4.01 -30.60
C LEU A 23 -0.35 -3.37 -30.45
N ASP A 24 -1.34 -4.19 -30.08
CA ASP A 24 -2.67 -3.71 -29.73
C ASP A 24 -2.58 -2.92 -28.41
N VAL A 25 -3.20 -1.75 -28.40
CA VAL A 25 -3.28 -0.85 -27.25
C VAL A 25 -4.55 -1.16 -26.47
N LEU A 26 -4.40 -1.46 -25.18
CA LEU A 26 -5.51 -1.73 -24.28
C LEU A 26 -5.52 -0.74 -23.12
N THR A 27 -6.60 0.01 -22.96
CA THR A 27 -6.82 0.81 -21.75
C THR A 27 -7.56 -0.04 -20.71
N LEU A 28 -6.92 -0.28 -19.57
CA LEU A 28 -7.44 -1.09 -18.47
C LEU A 28 -7.54 -0.23 -17.20
N PRO A 29 -8.72 -0.12 -16.56
CA PRO A 29 -8.84 0.44 -15.22
C PRO A 29 -8.40 -0.58 -14.16
N LEU A 30 -7.56 -0.16 -13.20
CA LEU A 30 -7.18 -0.94 -12.03
C LEU A 30 -7.72 -0.27 -10.76
N GLY A 31 -8.41 -1.06 -9.93
CA GLY A 31 -9.09 -0.54 -8.75
C GLY A 31 -10.40 0.19 -9.09
N PRO A 32 -11.03 0.86 -8.11
CA PRO A 32 -10.63 0.93 -6.70
C PRO A 32 -11.15 -0.24 -5.86
N VAL A 33 -11.92 -1.17 -6.45
CA VAL A 33 -12.64 -2.24 -5.74
C VAL A 33 -12.05 -3.63 -6.01
N SER A 34 -10.85 -3.69 -6.59
CA SER A 34 -10.15 -4.96 -6.83
C SER A 34 -9.73 -5.61 -5.51
N VAL A 35 -9.76 -6.94 -5.46
CA VAL A 35 -9.38 -7.71 -4.27
C VAL A 35 -7.90 -7.42 -3.89
N PHE A 36 -7.68 -7.06 -2.62
CA PHE A 36 -6.39 -6.60 -2.05
C PHE A 36 -5.78 -5.37 -2.75
N TRP A 37 -6.64 -4.50 -3.28
CA TRP A 37 -6.26 -3.21 -3.82
C TRP A 37 -6.51 -2.09 -2.79
N PRO A 38 -5.67 -1.04 -2.74
CA PRO A 38 -5.89 0.09 -1.84
C PRO A 38 -7.23 0.78 -2.12
N ALA A 39 -8.06 0.90 -1.08
CA ALA A 39 -9.36 1.56 -1.20
C ALA A 39 -9.19 3.01 -1.66
N GLY A 40 -10.00 3.42 -2.65
CA GLY A 40 -9.97 4.77 -3.20
C GLY A 40 -8.85 5.05 -4.21
N LEU A 41 -7.91 4.12 -4.44
CA LEU A 41 -6.92 4.27 -5.52
C LEU A 41 -7.51 3.74 -6.83
N ALA A 42 -7.64 4.58 -7.85
CA ALA A 42 -7.99 4.17 -9.20
C ALA A 42 -6.84 4.51 -10.16
N LEU A 43 -6.42 3.54 -10.96
CA LEU A 43 -5.44 3.75 -12.03
C LEU A 43 -6.11 3.52 -13.38
N THR A 44 -5.84 4.41 -14.33
CA THR A 44 -6.10 4.14 -15.75
C THR A 44 -4.78 3.81 -16.40
N THR A 45 -4.62 2.55 -16.82
CA THR A 45 -3.37 2.09 -17.44
C THR A 45 -3.56 1.86 -18.93
N THR A 46 -2.60 2.30 -19.73
CA THR A 46 -2.49 1.91 -21.14
C THR A 46 -1.47 0.77 -21.20
N MET A 47 -1.89 -0.36 -21.76
CA MET A 47 -1.07 -1.55 -21.93
C MET A 47 -0.72 -1.74 -23.40
N GLN A 48 0.52 -2.15 -23.67
CA GLN A 48 0.98 -2.63 -24.95
C GLN A 48 1.38 -4.10 -24.77
N GLY A 49 0.57 -5.02 -25.29
CA GLY A 49 0.70 -6.44 -24.93
C GLY A 49 0.36 -6.68 -23.45
N ASP A 50 1.30 -7.22 -22.69
CA ASP A 50 1.19 -7.50 -21.25
C ASP A 50 1.86 -6.43 -20.36
N VAL A 51 2.52 -5.45 -20.97
CA VAL A 51 3.29 -4.40 -20.28
C VAL A 51 2.50 -3.10 -20.19
N ILE A 52 2.59 -2.43 -19.04
CA ILE A 52 2.05 -1.09 -18.82
C ILE A 52 2.98 -0.04 -19.42
N ASP A 53 2.44 0.86 -20.24
CA ASP A 53 3.16 1.94 -20.90
C ASP A 53 2.88 3.31 -20.25
N GLU A 54 1.59 3.61 -20.03
CA GLU A 54 1.14 4.83 -19.38
C GLU A 54 0.23 4.52 -18.19
N VAL A 55 0.30 5.37 -17.18
CA VAL A 55 -0.55 5.29 -15.98
C VAL A 55 -1.01 6.68 -15.60
N THR A 56 -2.32 6.83 -15.45
CA THR A 56 -2.94 8.00 -14.82
C THR A 56 -3.52 7.59 -13.48
N VAL A 57 -3.22 8.36 -12.44
CA VAL A 57 -3.71 8.11 -11.07
C VAL A 57 -4.91 9.00 -10.77
N ALA A 58 -5.95 8.43 -10.18
CA ALA A 58 -7.07 9.13 -9.61
C ALA A 58 -7.32 8.64 -8.18
N LEU A 59 -7.56 9.57 -7.26
CA LEU A 59 -7.92 9.27 -5.88
C LEU A 59 -9.41 9.56 -5.68
N LEU A 60 -10.11 8.63 -5.03
CA LEU A 60 -11.49 8.85 -4.62
C LEU A 60 -11.54 9.47 -3.23
N ASP A 61 -12.47 10.40 -3.05
CA ASP A 61 -12.73 10.99 -1.75
C ASP A 61 -13.33 9.95 -0.79
N PRO A 62 -12.89 9.92 0.47
CA PRO A 62 -13.51 9.13 1.51
C PRO A 62 -14.90 9.72 1.82
N PRO A 63 -15.77 8.96 2.50
CA PRO A 63 -17.01 9.49 3.03
C PRO A 63 -16.77 10.78 3.83
N ALA A 64 -17.71 11.73 3.71
CA ALA A 64 -17.63 12.98 4.46
C ALA A 64 -17.47 12.70 5.97
N HIS A 65 -16.57 13.43 6.63
CA HIS A 65 -16.26 13.30 8.06
C HIS A 65 -15.63 11.97 8.50
N ALA A 66 -15.02 11.22 7.58
CA ALA A 66 -14.17 10.09 7.96
C ALA A 66 -12.78 10.59 8.37
N ASP A 67 -12.41 10.35 9.64
CA ASP A 67 -11.03 10.53 10.10
C ASP A 67 -10.17 9.33 9.66
N PRO A 68 -8.91 9.55 9.25
CA PRO A 68 -8.04 8.50 8.77
C PRO A 68 -7.74 7.50 9.88
N PHE A 69 -8.16 6.26 9.69
CA PHE A 69 -8.24 5.26 10.76
C PHE A 69 -6.86 4.96 11.37
N TRP A 70 -5.85 4.79 10.52
CA TRP A 70 -4.52 4.33 10.94
C TRP A 70 -3.72 5.36 11.73
N VAL A 71 -4.00 6.66 11.57
CA VAL A 71 -3.31 7.74 12.32
C VAL A 71 -4.15 8.29 13.46
N ARG A 72 -5.29 7.66 13.76
CA ARG A 72 -6.24 8.10 14.78
C ARG A 72 -5.62 8.33 16.17
N PRO A 73 -4.68 7.50 16.68
CA PRO A 73 -4.03 7.79 17.97
C PRO A 73 -3.33 9.15 18.01
N TRP A 74 -2.61 9.51 16.95
CA TRP A 74 -1.91 10.80 16.84
C TRP A 74 -2.87 11.98 16.67
N LEU A 75 -3.99 11.79 15.96
CA LEU A 75 -5.04 12.82 15.86
C LEU A 75 -5.72 13.07 17.21
N ARG A 76 -6.04 12.02 17.95
CA ARG A 76 -6.61 12.11 19.30
C ARG A 76 -5.65 12.79 20.28
N ALA A 77 -4.38 12.39 20.26
CA ALA A 77 -3.35 13.04 21.06
C ALA A 77 -3.17 14.53 20.69
N SER A 78 -3.24 14.88 19.40
CA SER A 78 -3.22 16.29 18.94
C SER A 78 -4.42 17.10 19.43
N ALA A 79 -5.56 16.44 19.66
CA ALA A 79 -6.75 17.04 20.26
C ALA A 79 -6.69 17.14 21.80
N GLY A 80 -5.59 16.68 22.42
CA GLY A 80 -5.41 16.68 23.88
C GLY A 80 -6.10 15.52 24.61
N GLU A 81 -6.54 14.48 23.88
CA GLU A 81 -7.04 13.26 24.50
C GLU A 81 -5.90 12.43 25.11
N PRO A 82 -6.13 11.73 26.24
CA PRO A 82 -5.14 10.82 26.78
C PRO A 82 -5.01 9.60 25.86
N VAL A 83 -3.84 9.48 25.24
CA VAL A 83 -3.43 8.36 24.37
C VAL A 83 -2.02 7.97 24.78
N THR A 84 -1.74 6.67 24.85
CA THR A 84 -0.40 6.19 25.21
C THR A 84 0.44 5.88 23.98
N VAL A 85 1.76 5.80 24.15
CA VAL A 85 2.68 5.31 23.11
C VAL A 85 2.29 3.90 22.67
N GLY A 86 1.88 3.04 23.61
CA GLY A 86 1.38 1.70 23.31
C GLY A 86 0.17 1.68 22.37
N ASP A 87 -0.76 2.65 22.50
CA ASP A 87 -1.85 2.80 21.54
C ASP A 87 -1.36 3.15 20.13
N GLY A 88 -0.36 4.03 20.02
CA GLY A 88 0.27 4.38 18.75
C GLY A 88 0.98 3.17 18.11
N GLU A 89 1.81 2.47 18.88
CA GLU A 89 2.53 1.28 18.42
C GLU A 89 1.58 0.17 17.97
N ARG A 90 0.49 -0.05 18.72
CA ARG A 90 -0.58 -1.01 18.36
C ARG A 90 -1.20 -0.69 16.99
N TYR A 91 -1.55 0.57 16.72
CA TYR A 91 -2.10 0.97 15.41
C TYR A 91 -1.04 0.88 14.30
N SER A 92 0.19 1.26 14.59
CA SER A 92 1.34 1.15 13.67
C SER A 92 1.62 -0.30 13.27
N ALA A 93 1.58 -1.23 14.22
CA ALA A 93 1.77 -2.67 13.98
C ALA A 93 0.58 -3.28 13.23
N ALA A 94 -0.66 -2.92 13.62
CA ALA A 94 -1.87 -3.37 12.94
C ALA A 94 -1.90 -2.92 11.47
N ARG A 95 -1.55 -1.66 11.18
CA ARG A 95 -1.43 -1.13 9.81
C ARG A 95 -0.42 -1.93 8.97
N ARG A 96 0.73 -2.26 9.55
CA ARG A 96 1.77 -3.05 8.86
C ARG A 96 1.34 -4.49 8.64
N LEU A 97 0.59 -5.09 9.57
CA LEU A 97 -0.01 -6.41 9.37
C LEU A 97 -1.06 -6.39 8.25
N ASP A 98 -1.85 -5.32 8.14
CA ASP A 98 -2.80 -5.13 7.05
C ASP A 98 -2.10 -5.03 5.68
N ALA A 99 -1.06 -4.20 5.59
CA ALA A 99 -0.22 -4.08 4.40
C ALA A 99 0.47 -5.40 4.03
N ALA A 100 1.02 -6.11 5.02
CA ALA A 100 1.62 -7.42 4.83
C ALA A 100 0.57 -8.44 4.35
N ALA A 101 -0.63 -8.44 4.92
CA ALA A 101 -1.70 -9.34 4.49
C ALA A 101 -2.07 -9.14 3.02
N ALA A 102 -2.24 -7.88 2.59
CA ALA A 102 -2.51 -7.54 1.19
C ALA A 102 -1.39 -8.00 0.26
N LEU A 103 -0.12 -7.70 0.58
CA LEU A 103 1.02 -8.13 -0.22
C LEU A 103 1.14 -9.66 -0.30
N LEU A 104 0.98 -10.34 0.83
CA LEU A 104 1.05 -11.81 0.89
C LEU A 104 -0.05 -12.46 0.07
N ALA A 105 -1.27 -11.92 0.09
CA ALA A 105 -2.37 -12.42 -0.72
C ALA A 105 -2.14 -12.19 -2.23
N VAL A 106 -1.65 -11.01 -2.62
CA VAL A 106 -1.28 -10.74 -4.02
C VAL A 106 -0.13 -11.64 -4.49
N ALA A 107 0.79 -11.99 -3.60
CA ALA A 107 1.85 -12.96 -3.86
C ALA A 107 1.38 -14.43 -3.87
N GLY A 108 0.08 -14.70 -3.66
CA GLY A 108 -0.50 -16.04 -3.67
C GLY A 108 -0.27 -16.85 -2.40
N TRP A 109 -0.02 -16.19 -1.26
CA TRP A 109 0.23 -16.82 0.04
C TRP A 109 -0.89 -16.55 1.03
N ASP A 110 -2.09 -16.99 0.63
CA ASP A 110 -3.37 -16.70 1.29
C ASP A 110 -3.43 -17.19 2.75
N ASP A 111 -2.74 -18.27 3.10
CA ASP A 111 -2.71 -18.80 4.46
C ASP A 111 -2.01 -17.82 5.42
N LYS A 112 -0.88 -17.24 5.01
CA LYS A 112 -0.16 -16.24 5.82
C LYS A 112 -0.82 -14.87 5.78
N ALA A 113 -1.47 -14.51 4.68
CA ALA A 113 -2.32 -13.33 4.63
C ALA A 113 -3.47 -13.43 5.63
N THR A 114 -4.17 -14.56 5.67
CA THR A 114 -5.27 -14.80 6.63
C THR A 114 -4.79 -14.72 8.07
N VAL A 115 -3.62 -15.28 8.39
CA VAL A 115 -3.04 -15.19 9.73
C VAL A 115 -2.68 -13.73 10.07
N ALA A 116 -2.14 -12.96 9.13
CA ALA A 116 -1.83 -11.55 9.33
C ALA A 116 -3.09 -10.72 9.62
N CYS A 117 -4.20 -10.94 8.90
CA CYS A 117 -5.48 -10.30 9.20
C CYS A 117 -5.97 -10.61 10.62
N ARG A 118 -5.87 -11.87 11.07
CA ARG A 118 -6.26 -12.25 12.43
C ARG A 118 -5.41 -11.57 13.49
N LEU A 119 -4.09 -11.51 13.28
CA LEU A 119 -3.17 -10.82 14.20
C LEU A 119 -3.46 -9.31 14.25
N ARG A 120 -3.77 -8.69 13.10
CA ARG A 120 -4.21 -7.29 13.03
C ARG A 120 -5.47 -7.08 13.86
N ASP A 121 -6.48 -7.93 13.70
CA ASP A 121 -7.74 -7.80 14.41
C ASP A 121 -7.56 -8.00 15.92
N GLU A 122 -6.70 -8.94 16.32
CA GLU A 122 -6.34 -9.18 17.73
C GLU A 122 -5.57 -7.99 18.35
N LEU A 123 -4.77 -7.26 17.58
CA LEU A 123 -4.14 -6.02 18.06
C LEU A 123 -5.15 -4.89 18.25
N LEU A 124 -6.20 -4.82 17.43
CA LEU A 124 -7.14 -3.70 17.45
C LEU A 124 -8.25 -3.85 18.50
N ILE A 125 -8.33 -4.99 19.18
CA ILE A 125 -9.23 -5.24 20.31
C ILE A 125 -8.47 -5.13 21.64
N GLU A 126 -9.15 -4.71 22.71
CA GLU A 126 -8.51 -4.39 24.00
C GLU A 126 -7.98 -5.63 24.76
N ASP A 127 -8.37 -6.85 24.37
CA ASP A 127 -8.00 -8.11 25.04
C ASP A 127 -7.35 -9.11 24.06
N ALA A 128 -6.09 -8.88 23.69
CA ALA A 128 -5.34 -9.84 22.90
C ALA A 128 -5.14 -11.16 23.68
N PRO A 129 -5.22 -12.33 23.02
CA PRO A 129 -4.96 -13.61 23.68
C PRO A 129 -3.55 -13.68 24.30
N GLU A 130 -3.40 -14.37 25.43
CA GLU A 130 -2.08 -14.54 26.10
C GLU A 130 -1.00 -15.15 25.18
N ASP A 131 -1.42 -15.96 24.20
CA ASP A 131 -0.51 -16.61 23.25
C ASP A 131 -0.18 -15.74 22.01
N PHE A 132 -0.71 -14.52 21.93
CA PHE A 132 -0.52 -13.58 20.82
C PHE A 132 0.97 -13.38 20.47
N PRO A 133 1.88 -13.06 21.41
CA PRO A 133 3.30 -12.84 21.08
C PRO A 133 3.96 -14.07 20.45
N ALA A 134 3.61 -15.27 20.92
CA ALA A 134 4.16 -16.51 20.39
C ALA A 134 3.64 -16.81 18.97
N ARG A 135 2.37 -16.50 18.70
CA ARG A 135 1.75 -16.65 17.38
C ARG A 135 2.31 -15.63 16.38
N LEU A 136 2.47 -14.38 16.80
CA LEU A 136 3.06 -13.31 16.00
C LEU A 136 4.50 -13.67 15.58
N ASN A 137 5.35 -14.05 16.55
CA ASN A 137 6.73 -14.46 16.28
C ASN A 137 6.82 -15.68 15.36
N ARG A 138 5.90 -16.64 15.51
CA ARG A 138 5.83 -17.80 14.62
C ARG A 138 5.48 -17.38 13.19
N TRP A 139 4.49 -16.52 13.01
CA TRP A 139 4.11 -15.98 11.71
C TRP A 139 5.27 -15.22 11.06
N ALA A 140 5.88 -14.28 11.80
CA ALA A 140 7.03 -13.49 11.34
C ALA A 140 8.18 -14.37 10.87
N ARG A 141 8.54 -15.39 11.67
CA ARG A 141 9.59 -16.36 11.29
C ARG A 141 9.24 -17.18 10.06
N GLN A 142 7.98 -17.61 9.92
CA GLN A 142 7.54 -18.37 8.74
C GLN A 142 7.62 -17.53 7.48
N VAL A 143 7.24 -16.26 7.55
CA VAL A 143 7.27 -15.35 6.40
C VAL A 143 8.71 -15.02 6.01
N THR A 144 9.54 -14.63 6.97
CA THR A 144 10.95 -14.26 6.72
C THR A 144 11.81 -15.43 6.26
N ALA A 145 11.49 -16.68 6.63
CA ALA A 145 12.22 -17.87 6.20
C ALA A 145 11.87 -18.33 4.76
N SER A 146 10.88 -17.72 4.10
CA SER A 146 10.39 -18.18 2.81
C SER A 146 11.29 -17.78 1.64
N SER A 147 12.02 -18.75 1.10
CA SER A 147 12.85 -18.53 -0.10
C SER A 147 12.02 -18.26 -1.35
N MET A 148 10.80 -18.84 -1.43
CA MET A 148 9.89 -18.62 -2.57
C MET A 148 9.38 -17.18 -2.60
N LEU A 149 8.90 -16.66 -1.46
CA LEU A 149 8.50 -15.25 -1.35
C LEU A 149 9.67 -14.32 -1.66
N ARG A 150 10.84 -14.63 -1.10
CA ARG A 150 12.04 -13.84 -1.38
C ARG A 150 12.31 -13.78 -2.87
N TRP A 151 12.18 -14.90 -3.58
CA TRP A 151 12.39 -14.92 -5.02
C TRP A 151 11.33 -14.12 -5.78
N SER A 152 10.05 -14.23 -5.42
CA SER A 152 8.96 -13.53 -6.09
C SER A 152 8.91 -12.02 -5.85
N LEU A 153 9.42 -11.55 -4.70
CA LEU A 153 9.34 -10.13 -4.30
C LEU A 153 10.63 -9.35 -4.53
N ARG A 154 11.74 -10.05 -4.83
CA ARG A 154 13.03 -9.39 -5.04
C ARG A 154 13.02 -8.61 -6.35
N ARG A 155 13.59 -7.41 -6.33
CA ARG A 155 13.64 -6.43 -7.45
C ARG A 155 12.29 -5.83 -7.87
N VAL A 156 11.17 -6.38 -7.39
CA VAL A 156 9.83 -5.83 -7.66
C VAL A 156 9.71 -4.45 -7.04
N GLY A 157 9.40 -3.44 -7.86
CA GLY A 157 9.21 -2.06 -7.43
C GLY A 157 10.40 -1.50 -6.64
N HIS A 158 11.60 -1.73 -7.16
CA HIS A 158 12.82 -1.26 -6.50
C HIS A 158 12.91 0.26 -6.52
N ILE A 159 13.01 0.85 -5.33
CA ILE A 159 13.24 2.27 -5.12
C ILE A 159 14.64 2.43 -4.51
N GLY A 160 15.50 3.20 -5.18
CA GLY A 160 16.83 3.53 -4.67
C GLY A 160 16.77 4.46 -3.47
N GLU A 161 17.80 4.45 -2.63
CA GLU A 161 17.93 5.44 -1.56
C GLU A 161 18.22 6.83 -2.12
N GLY A 162 17.68 7.86 -1.49
CA GLY A 162 17.92 9.24 -1.88
C GLY A 162 17.36 10.24 -0.85
N PRO A 163 17.78 11.52 -0.92
CA PRO A 163 17.38 12.54 0.05
C PRO A 163 15.87 12.80 0.10
N GLU A 164 15.20 12.62 -1.03
CA GLU A 164 13.76 12.87 -1.19
C GLU A 164 12.92 11.58 -1.07
N VAL A 165 13.56 10.42 -0.86
CA VAL A 165 12.88 9.12 -0.78
C VAL A 165 12.62 8.79 0.69
N PRO A 166 11.35 8.61 1.11
CA PRO A 166 11.04 8.14 2.44
C PRO A 166 11.75 6.81 2.75
N THR A 167 12.49 6.77 3.87
CA THR A 167 13.35 5.63 4.22
C THR A 167 12.57 4.31 4.35
N GLU A 168 11.32 4.40 4.78
CA GLU A 168 10.40 3.28 4.98
C GLU A 168 10.00 2.55 3.68
N ILE A 169 10.03 3.22 2.53
CA ILE A 169 9.64 2.61 1.23
C ILE A 169 10.84 2.25 0.34
N ALA A 170 12.05 2.67 0.71
CA ALA A 170 13.26 2.34 -0.02
C ALA A 170 13.49 0.81 -0.07
N GLY A 171 14.09 0.35 -1.18
CA GLY A 171 14.31 -1.06 -1.48
C GLY A 171 13.26 -1.66 -2.43
N ASP A 172 13.23 -2.99 -2.51
CA ASP A 172 12.20 -3.73 -3.26
C ASP A 172 11.07 -4.20 -2.33
N ALA A 173 10.04 -4.83 -2.91
CA ALA A 173 8.89 -5.33 -2.15
C ALA A 173 9.26 -6.26 -0.99
N HIS A 174 10.31 -7.07 -1.17
CA HIS A 174 10.81 -7.95 -0.11
C HIS A 174 11.45 -7.16 1.04
N SER A 175 12.29 -6.16 0.73
CA SER A 175 12.90 -5.29 1.75
C SER A 175 11.84 -4.55 2.56
N ARG A 176 10.78 -4.03 1.91
CA ARG A 176 9.65 -3.39 2.59
C ARG A 176 8.91 -4.36 3.52
N LEU A 177 8.61 -5.58 3.04
CA LEU A 177 7.98 -6.62 3.86
C LEU A 177 8.82 -6.97 5.10
N LEU A 178 10.14 -7.12 4.96
CA LEU A 178 11.02 -7.40 6.10
C LEU A 178 11.01 -6.25 7.12
N ARG A 179 10.99 -5.00 6.66
CA ARG A 179 10.91 -3.82 7.53
C ARG A 179 9.58 -3.80 8.29
N TRP A 180 8.46 -4.06 7.62
CA TRP A 180 7.17 -4.18 8.28
C TRP A 180 7.20 -5.26 9.37
N ILE A 181 7.72 -6.46 9.07
CA ILE A 181 7.81 -7.55 10.05
C ILE A 181 8.70 -7.18 11.23
N HIS A 182 9.84 -6.52 10.98
CA HIS A 182 10.71 -6.02 12.04
C HIS A 182 9.95 -5.05 12.96
N ASP A 183 9.33 -4.01 12.39
CA ASP A 183 8.58 -3.00 13.14
C ASP A 183 7.40 -3.63 13.92
N ILE A 184 6.70 -4.60 13.34
CA ILE A 184 5.60 -5.30 14.04
C ILE A 184 6.11 -6.08 15.26
N VAL A 185 7.28 -6.72 15.16
CA VAL A 185 7.84 -7.54 16.24
C VAL A 185 8.46 -6.67 17.34
N ASP A 186 8.98 -5.49 16.98
CA ASP A 186 9.62 -4.54 17.91
C ASP A 186 8.63 -3.58 18.59
N ALA A 187 7.38 -3.52 18.12
CA ALA A 187 6.34 -2.63 18.64
C ALA A 187 6.04 -2.87 20.13
N ASP A 188 6.26 -1.85 20.96
CA ASP A 188 5.92 -1.85 22.39
C ASP A 188 4.47 -1.41 22.60
N SER A 189 3.53 -2.36 22.52
CA SER A 189 2.09 -2.10 22.66
C SER A 189 1.64 -1.84 24.10
N ASP A 190 2.54 -2.00 25.08
CA ASP A 190 2.26 -1.83 26.52
C ASP A 190 2.84 -0.51 27.06
N GLY A 191 3.45 0.32 26.20
CA GLY A 191 4.02 1.60 26.59
C GLY A 191 2.99 2.56 27.20
N GLU A 192 3.07 2.80 28.51
CA GLU A 192 2.11 3.63 29.26
C GLU A 192 2.36 5.16 29.17
N THR A 193 3.49 5.57 28.62
CA THR A 193 3.82 7.00 28.48
C THR A 193 2.86 7.71 27.54
N ALA A 194 2.55 8.98 27.80
CA ALA A 194 1.70 9.79 26.91
C ALA A 194 2.31 9.87 25.50
N LEU A 195 1.46 9.70 24.48
CA LEU A 195 1.85 9.83 23.08
C LEU A 195 1.96 11.30 22.70
N GLU A 196 3.15 11.72 22.29
CA GLU A 196 3.38 13.03 21.70
C GLU A 196 3.21 12.93 20.18
N PRO A 197 2.25 13.66 19.56
CA PRO A 197 1.98 13.52 18.13
C PRO A 197 3.17 13.89 17.22
N GLY A 198 3.94 14.91 17.62
CA GLY A 198 5.05 15.45 16.85
C GLY A 198 4.68 15.76 15.40
N GLU A 199 5.57 15.44 14.47
CA GLU A 199 5.38 15.59 13.02
C GLU A 199 4.84 14.31 12.35
N TYR A 200 4.50 13.28 13.13
CA TYR A 200 4.17 11.94 12.61
C TYR A 200 3.11 11.96 11.51
N VAL A 201 1.99 12.70 11.72
CA VAL A 201 0.91 12.79 10.73
C VAL A 201 1.39 13.50 9.46
N ALA A 202 2.19 14.56 9.60
CA ALA A 202 2.72 15.31 8.45
C ALA A 202 3.73 14.47 7.64
N GLU A 203 4.63 13.75 8.32
CA GLU A 203 5.56 12.80 7.69
C GLU A 203 4.79 11.70 6.93
N ARG A 204 3.70 11.21 7.52
CA ARG A 204 2.84 10.18 6.91
C ARG A 204 2.10 10.67 5.68
N VAL A 205 1.60 11.91 5.70
CA VAL A 205 1.00 12.57 4.54
C VAL A 205 2.05 12.75 3.44
N ALA A 206 3.26 13.22 3.78
CA ALA A 206 4.34 13.42 2.83
C ALA A 206 4.74 12.11 2.14
N CYS A 207 4.90 11.03 2.91
CA CYS A 207 5.23 9.73 2.34
C CYS A 207 4.09 9.17 1.47
N ALA A 208 2.83 9.23 1.94
CA ALA A 208 1.70 8.78 1.13
C ALA A 208 1.61 9.53 -0.21
N ARG A 209 1.90 10.83 -0.20
CA ARG A 209 1.90 11.67 -1.40
C ARG A 209 3.01 11.26 -2.35
N TRP A 210 4.23 11.11 -1.82
CA TRP A 210 5.37 10.63 -2.60
C TRP A 210 5.06 9.29 -3.28
N ILE A 211 4.43 8.35 -2.56
CA ILE A 211 4.05 7.03 -3.10
C ILE A 211 3.13 7.21 -4.30
N VAL A 212 2.03 7.95 -4.14
CA VAL A 212 1.04 8.17 -5.20
C VAL A 212 1.65 8.85 -6.42
N ASP A 213 2.45 9.90 -6.19
CA ASP A 213 3.11 10.66 -7.26
C ASP A 213 4.13 9.82 -8.03
N SER A 214 4.74 8.82 -7.38
CA SER A 214 5.73 7.93 -7.98
C SER A 214 5.13 6.72 -8.71
N LEU A 215 3.83 6.42 -8.52
CA LEU A 215 3.19 5.24 -9.12
C LEU A 215 3.31 5.20 -10.65
N PRO A 216 3.12 6.30 -11.42
CA PRO A 216 3.21 6.22 -12.87
C PRO A 216 4.56 5.73 -13.39
N ASP A 217 5.65 6.19 -12.79
CA ASP A 217 7.00 5.80 -13.19
C ASP A 217 7.38 4.41 -12.68
N LEU A 218 6.90 4.03 -11.48
CA LEU A 218 7.16 2.70 -10.91
C LEU A 218 6.42 1.58 -11.66
N LEU A 219 5.25 1.88 -12.22
CA LEU A 219 4.41 0.90 -12.91
C LEU A 219 4.69 0.81 -14.41
N ARG A 220 5.33 1.82 -15.00
CA ARG A 220 5.76 1.77 -16.40
C ARG A 220 6.74 0.63 -16.61
N GLY A 221 6.47 -0.22 -17.59
CA GLY A 221 7.28 -1.39 -17.91
C GLY A 221 6.93 -2.63 -17.09
N ALA A 222 6.03 -2.53 -16.11
CA ALA A 222 5.58 -3.66 -15.31
C ALA A 222 4.44 -4.42 -16.01
N GLU A 223 4.41 -5.73 -15.81
CA GLU A 223 3.23 -6.54 -16.11
C GLU A 223 2.13 -6.34 -15.05
N LEU A 224 0.88 -6.70 -15.35
CA LEU A 224 -0.24 -6.54 -14.41
C LEU A 224 0.00 -7.19 -13.04
N ALA A 225 0.59 -8.39 -13.01
CA ALA A 225 0.88 -9.08 -11.75
C ALA A 225 1.95 -8.35 -10.93
N GLU A 226 3.01 -7.88 -11.59
CA GLU A 226 4.07 -7.09 -10.95
C GLU A 226 3.52 -5.76 -10.46
N ALA A 227 2.71 -5.05 -11.25
CA ALA A 227 2.05 -3.81 -10.86
C ALA A 227 1.24 -3.94 -9.56
N ARG A 228 0.49 -5.04 -9.41
CA ARG A 228 -0.25 -5.33 -8.17
C ARG A 228 0.69 -5.56 -6.98
N LEU A 229 1.80 -6.27 -7.18
CA LEU A 229 2.81 -6.47 -6.14
C LEU A 229 3.49 -5.16 -5.75
N ILE A 230 3.81 -4.29 -6.72
CA ILE A 230 4.38 -2.97 -6.48
C ILE A 230 3.44 -2.16 -5.59
N VAL A 231 2.18 -1.99 -6.01
CA VAL A 231 1.16 -1.23 -5.26
C VAL A 231 0.94 -1.81 -3.86
N ALA A 232 0.77 -3.14 -3.74
CA ALA A 232 0.57 -3.80 -2.45
C ALA A 232 1.78 -3.63 -1.52
N SER A 233 3.01 -3.64 -2.07
CA SER A 233 4.23 -3.45 -1.28
C SER A 233 4.48 -2.00 -0.85
N LEU A 234 3.81 -1.03 -1.47
CA LEU A 234 3.89 0.39 -1.10
C LEU A 234 2.78 0.78 -0.11
N ALA A 235 1.66 0.06 -0.11
CA ALA A 235 0.51 0.28 0.76
C ALA A 235 0.08 1.77 0.84
N PRO A 236 -0.28 2.39 -0.31
CA PRO A 236 -0.63 3.81 -0.37
C PRO A 236 -1.83 4.14 0.52
N ASP A 237 -1.70 5.22 1.28
CA ASP A 237 -2.71 5.67 2.24
C ASP A 237 -3.58 6.77 1.62
N VAL A 238 -4.53 6.34 0.79
CA VAL A 238 -5.42 7.26 0.06
C VAL A 238 -6.35 8.01 1.01
N GLU A 239 -6.82 7.34 2.07
CA GLU A 239 -7.68 7.95 3.09
C GLU A 239 -6.98 9.13 3.76
N LEU A 240 -5.73 8.95 4.19
CA LEU A 240 -4.94 10.02 4.79
C LEU A 240 -4.70 11.20 3.83
N LEU A 241 -4.43 10.93 2.55
CA LEU A 241 -4.21 11.97 1.55
C LEU A 241 -5.46 12.81 1.29
N ALA A 242 -6.60 12.14 1.12
CA ALA A 242 -7.86 12.82 0.88
C ALA A 242 -8.30 13.64 2.11
N TRP A 243 -8.13 13.09 3.32
CA TRP A 243 -8.34 13.83 4.56
C TRP A 243 -7.45 15.08 4.66
N SER A 244 -6.16 14.97 4.36
CA SER A 244 -5.23 16.11 4.44
C SER A 244 -5.58 17.25 3.48
N SER A 245 -6.10 16.90 2.30
CA SER A 245 -6.50 17.85 1.27
C SER A 245 -7.75 18.64 1.70
N ASN A 246 -8.73 17.94 2.29
CA ASN A 246 -9.95 18.56 2.81
C ASN A 246 -9.68 19.44 4.04
N SER A 247 -8.80 19.00 4.94
CA SER A 247 -8.41 19.76 6.13
C SER A 247 -7.67 21.05 5.77
N THR A 248 -6.85 21.06 4.71
CA THR A 248 -6.14 22.26 4.25
C THR A 248 -7.09 23.24 3.56
N GLY A 249 -8.09 22.75 2.80
CA GLY A 249 -9.12 23.58 2.16
C GLY A 249 -10.01 24.32 3.15
N ALA A 250 -10.27 23.75 4.33
CA ALA A 250 -11.08 24.37 5.38
C ALA A 250 -10.40 25.57 6.09
N VAL A 251 -9.07 25.71 5.99
CA VAL A 251 -8.31 26.80 6.64
C VAL A 251 -8.25 28.07 5.77
N HIS A 252 -8.64 27.99 4.49
CA HIS A 252 -8.60 29.10 3.53
C HIS A 252 -9.99 29.58 3.04
N GLY A 253 -11.07 29.17 3.72
CA GLY A 253 -12.45 29.56 3.44
C GLY A 253 -13.01 30.61 4.40
#